data_AF-A0A7J2J546-F1
#
_entry.id   AF-A0A7J2J546-F1
#
_cell.length_a   1.000
_cell.length_b   1.000
_cell.length_c   1.000
_cell.angle_alpha   90.00
_cell.angle_beta   90.00
_cell.angle_gamma   90.00
#
_symmetry.space_group_name_H-M   'P 1'
#
loop_
_entity.id
_entity.type
_entity.pdbx_description
1 polymer ?
#
loop_
_entity_poly.entity_id
_entity_poly.type
_entity_poly.pdbx_seq_one_letter_code
_entity_poly.pdbx_strand_id
1 'polypeptide(L)' 'MLVDKALFGTDYPLIKHEIAVKELLDMNLKEETYNRLFWENASELLELG' A
#
# COMPACT_ATOMS: atom_id res chain seq x y z
N MET A 1 -2.81 9.52 -12.42
CA MET A 1 -2.89 8.15 -12.99
C MET A 1 -3.62 7.24 -11.99
N LEU A 2 -3.89 5.96 -12.30
CA LEU A 2 -4.59 5.06 -11.38
C LEU A 2 -3.79 4.83 -10.09
N VAL A 3 -2.46 4.80 -10.19
CA VAL A 3 -1.52 4.55 -9.09
C VAL A 3 -1.60 5.59 -7.96
N ASP A 4 -2.03 6.82 -8.25
CA ASP A 4 -2.13 7.91 -7.26
C ASP A 4 -3.43 7.85 -6.44
N LYS A 5 -4.32 6.89 -6.73
CA LYS A 5 -5.68 6.81 -6.16
C LYS A 5 -5.92 5.55 -5.34
N ALA A 6 -4.86 4.82 -4.98
CA ALA A 6 -4.93 3.57 -4.25
C ALA A 6 -4.05 3.61 -3.00
N LEU A 7 -4.51 2.99 -1.92
CA LEU A 7 -3.79 2.85 -0.66
C LEU A 7 -3.73 1.38 -0.26
N PHE A 8 -2.65 0.99 0.40
CA PHE A 8 -2.56 -0.32 1.04
C PHE A 8 -3.13 -0.27 2.46
N GLY A 9 -3.93 -1.28 2.80
CA GLY A 9 -4.46 -1.48 4.14
C GLY A 9 -4.53 -2.96 4.47
N THR A 10 -4.16 -3.32 5.71
CA THR A 10 -4.11 -4.72 6.16
C THR A 10 -5.41 -5.17 6.84
N ASP A 11 -6.31 -4.26 7.19
CA ASP A 11 -7.53 -4.57 7.94
C ASP A 11 -7.27 -5.39 9.24
N TYR A 12 -6.18 -5.06 9.95
CA TYR A 12 -5.85 -5.70 11.22
C TYR A 12 -6.92 -5.38 12.29
N PRO A 13 -7.37 -6.35 13.11
CA PRO A 13 -6.83 -7.71 13.28
C PRO A 13 -7.48 -8.81 12.43
N LEU A 14 -8.34 -8.47 11.46
CA LEU A 14 -9.02 -9.46 10.63
C LEU A 14 -8.04 -10.21 9.72
N ILE A 15 -7.05 -9.51 9.16
CA ILE A 15 -5.97 -10.10 8.36
C ILE A 15 -4.63 -9.83 9.05
N LYS A 16 -3.76 -10.85 9.06
CA LYS A 16 -2.39 -10.71 9.57
C LYS A 16 -1.55 -9.88 8.63
N HIS A 17 -0.78 -8.93 9.16
CA HIS A 17 0.02 -8.01 8.36
C HIS A 17 0.97 -8.74 7.39
N GLU A 18 1.58 -9.85 7.82
CA GLU A 18 2.52 -10.63 7.01
C GLU A 18 1.84 -11.22 5.77
N ILE A 19 0.57 -11.62 5.88
CA ILE A 19 -0.20 -12.20 4.77
C ILE A 19 -0.53 -11.11 3.77
N ALA A 20 -1.11 -10.00 4.23
CA ALA A 20 -1.50 -8.89 3.36
C ALA A 20 -0.29 -8.28 2.61
N VAL A 21 0.84 -8.12 3.30
CA VAL A 21 2.09 -7.63 2.68
C VAL A 21 2.62 -8.62 1.65
N LYS A 22 2.66 -9.92 1.99
CA LYS A 22 3.12 -10.96 1.07
C LYS A 22 2.26 -11.02 -0.20
N GLU A 23 0.94 -11.01 -0.07
CA GLU A 23 0.02 -11.04 -1.20
C GLU A 23 0.22 -9.85 -2.13
N LEU A 24 0.45 -8.65 -1.58
CA LEU A 24 0.75 -7.47 -2.40
C LEU A 24 2.08 -7.62 -3.13
N LEU A 25 3.14 -8.07 -2.45
CA LEU A 25 4.47 -8.25 -3.06
C LEU A 25 4.48 -9.32 -4.17
N ASP A 26 3.66 -10.37 -4.01
CA ASP A 26 3.49 -11.44 -5.01
C ASP A 26 2.85 -10.94 -6.32
N MET A 27 2.25 -9.74 -6.35
CA MET A 27 1.71 -9.12 -7.57
C MET A 27 2.79 -8.61 -8.54
N ASN A 28 4.06 -8.60 -8.12
CA ASN A 28 5.23 -8.21 -8.94
C ASN A 28 5.05 -6.87 -9.68
N LEU A 29 4.57 -5.86 -8.96
CA LEU A 29 4.41 -4.49 -9.45
C LEU A 29 5.77 -3.78 -9.54
N LYS A 30 5.78 -2.60 -10.18
CA LYS A 30 6.97 -1.74 -10.21
C LYS A 30 7.25 -1.19 -8.80
N GLU A 31 8.52 -1.00 -8.46
CA GLU A 31 8.95 -0.45 -7.17
C GLU A 31 8.26 0.88 -6.82
N GLU A 32 8.17 1.80 -7.79
CA GLU A 32 7.44 3.06 -7.65
C GLU A 32 5.98 2.85 -7.22
N THR A 33 5.31 1.82 -7.75
CA THR A 33 3.93 1.49 -7.38
C THR A 33 3.83 1.02 -5.93
N TYR A 34 4.81 0.24 -5.45
CA TYR A 34 4.84 -0.16 -4.05
C TYR A 34 5.07 1.03 -3.11
N ASN A 35 6.00 1.92 -3.43
CA ASN A 35 6.25 3.12 -2.61
C ASN A 35 5.00 3.98 -2.47
N ARG A 36 4.26 4.16 -3.57
CA ARG A 36 2.99 4.89 -3.56
C ARG A 36 1.90 4.20 -2.73
N LEU A 37 1.72 2.90 -2.90
CA LEU A 37 0.69 2.13 -2.18
C LEU A 37 0.96 2.04 -0.68
N PHE A 38 2.21 1.80 -0.27
CA PHE A 38 2.58 1.63 1.14
C PHE A 38 2.73 2.94 1.90
N TRP A 39 3.08 4.04 1.22
CA TRP A 39 3.46 5.28 1.90
C TRP A 39 2.97 6.54 1.21
N GLU A 40 3.49 6.88 0.02
CA GLU A 40 3.41 8.25 -0.50
C GLU A 40 1.96 8.74 -0.64
N ASN A 41 1.07 7.91 -1.18
CA ASN A 41 -0.34 8.28 -1.34
C ASN A 41 -1.04 8.49 0.01
N ALA A 42 -0.71 7.69 1.03
CA ALA A 42 -1.31 7.83 2.36
C ALA A 42 -0.82 9.12 3.02
N SER A 43 0.48 9.40 2.93
CA SER A 43 1.08 10.61 3.49
C SER A 43 0.56 11.88 2.82
N GLU A 44 0.39 11.87 1.50
CA GLU A 44 -0.24 12.97 0.76
C GLU A 44 -1.72 13.16 1.16
N LEU A 45 -2.50 12.07 1.24
CA LEU A 45 -3.93 12.15 1.52
C LEU A 45 -4.24 12.57 2.96
N LEU A 46 -3.41 12.12 3.91
CA LEU A 46 -3.64 12.28 5.35
C LEU A 46 -2.73 13.33 5.98
N GLU A 47 -1.91 14.03 5.18
CA GLU A 47 -0.99 15.09 5.61
C GLU A 47 0.00 14.63 6.70
N LEU A 48 0.56 13.42 6.55
CA LEU A 48 1.40 12.73 7.55
C LEU A 48 2.91 13.06 7.46
N GLY A 49 3.26 14.30 7.10
CA GLY A 49 4.62 14.76 6.77
C GLY A 49 5.78 14.21 7.62
#